data_AF-A0A1G0XSU3-F1
#
_entry.id   AF-A0A1G0XSU3-F1
#
_cell.length_a   1.000
_cell.length_b   1.000
_cell.length_c   1.000
_cell.angle_alpha   90.00
_cell.angle_beta   90.00
_cell.angle_gamma   90.00
#
_symmetry.space_group_name_H-M   'P 1'
#
loop_
_entity.id
_entity.type
_entity.pdbx_description
1 polymer ?
#
loop_
_entity_poly.entity_id
_entity_poly.type
_entity_poly.pdbx_seq_one_letter_code
_entity_poly.pdbx_strand_id
1 'polypeptide(L)'
;MKLLRLLGISLIITICGCVSEYQYSKAVAKARAYTIEKMPELSEKARHCVRFTPPRMLTSLLISEAARPKQESKKDFIQTCMVWPLADQEGMYIVVAGVSERRLDDWNPTRVLIKKFDELPKEAKTDDRNNQ
;
A
#
# COMPACT_ATOMS: atom_id res chain seq x y z
N MET A 1 -19.15 -37.31 -10.76
CA MET A 1 -18.22 -36.99 -9.64
C MET A 1 -17.05 -36.05 -10.00
N LYS A 2 -16.53 -36.03 -11.24
CA LYS A 2 -15.45 -35.09 -11.64
C LYS A 2 -15.93 -33.63 -11.76
N LEU A 3 -17.17 -33.39 -12.21
CA LEU A 3 -17.75 -32.06 -12.38
C LEU A 3 -18.00 -31.32 -11.04
N LEU A 4 -18.43 -32.05 -10.01
CA LEU A 4 -18.68 -31.49 -8.66
C LEU A 4 -17.36 -31.06 -7.97
N ARG A 5 -16.26 -31.76 -8.26
CA ARG A 5 -14.92 -31.40 -7.75
C ARG A 5 -14.35 -30.14 -8.42
N LEU A 6 -14.63 -29.93 -9.71
CA LEU A 6 -14.22 -28.72 -10.43
C LEU A 6 -15.00 -27.48 -9.96
N LEU A 7 -16.30 -27.63 -9.68
CA LEU A 7 -17.14 -26.57 -9.09
C LEU A 7 -16.67 -26.17 -7.68
N GLY A 8 -16.29 -27.14 -6.85
CA GLY A 8 -15.76 -26.86 -5.50
C GLY A 8 -14.45 -26.08 -5.51
N ILE A 9 -13.55 -26.36 -6.47
CA ILE A 9 -12.26 -25.66 -6.58
C ILE A 9 -12.45 -24.22 -7.08
N SER A 10 -13.38 -23.99 -8.01
CA SER A 10 -13.68 -22.64 -8.53
C SER A 10 -14.18 -21.69 -7.43
N LEU A 11 -15.02 -22.18 -6.51
CA LEU A 11 -15.57 -21.39 -5.40
C LEU A 11 -14.50 -20.97 -4.38
N ILE A 12 -13.52 -21.84 -4.10
CA ILE A 12 -12.45 -21.55 -3.14
C ILE A 12 -11.51 -20.46 -3.65
N ILE A 13 -11.22 -20.44 -4.96
CA ILE A 13 -10.35 -19.43 -5.57
C ILE A 13 -10.99 -18.04 -5.53
N THR A 14 -12.33 -17.96 -5.68
CA THR A 14 -13.04 -16.66 -5.65
C THR A 14 -13.00 -16.01 -4.27
N ILE A 15 -13.10 -16.80 -3.19
CA ILE A 15 -13.13 -16.27 -1.81
C ILE A 15 -11.76 -15.72 -1.39
N CYS A 16 -10.66 -16.33 -1.85
CA CYS A 16 -9.32 -15.94 -1.42
C CYS A 16 -8.90 -14.56 -1.96
N GLY A 17 -9.22 -14.24 -3.22
CA GLY A 17 -8.90 -12.94 -3.82
C GLY A 17 -9.62 -11.76 -3.16
N CYS A 18 -10.81 -11.99 -2.59
CA CYS A 18 -11.55 -10.95 -1.89
C CYS A 18 -10.86 -10.46 -0.62
N VAL A 19 -10.12 -11.32 0.09
CA VAL A 19 -9.50 -10.96 1.38
C VAL A 19 -8.35 -9.99 1.19
N SER A 20 -7.46 -10.22 0.21
CA SER A 20 -6.34 -9.31 -0.06
C SER A 20 -6.81 -7.95 -0.56
N GLU A 21 -7.81 -7.94 -1.46
CA GLU A 21 -8.41 -6.70 -1.97
C GLU A 21 -9.10 -5.92 -0.85
N TYR A 22 -9.79 -6.63 0.04
CA TYR A 22 -10.43 -6.01 1.21
C TYR A 22 -9.40 -5.36 2.14
N GLN A 23 -8.29 -6.04 2.46
CA GLN A 23 -7.23 -5.48 3.30
C GLN A 23 -6.62 -4.21 2.68
N TYR A 24 -6.32 -4.25 1.39
CA TYR A 24 -5.84 -3.09 0.63
C TYR A 24 -6.85 -1.93 0.68
N SER A 25 -8.12 -2.18 0.35
CA SER A 25 -9.16 -1.14 0.32
C SER A 25 -9.35 -0.48 1.69
N LYS A 26 -9.27 -1.24 2.78
CA LYS A 26 -9.34 -0.75 4.16
C LYS A 26 -8.15 0.16 4.50
N ALA A 27 -6.93 -0.23 4.13
CA ALA A 27 -5.74 0.60 4.33
C ALA A 27 -5.81 1.91 3.54
N VAL A 28 -6.24 1.85 2.28
CA VAL A 28 -6.44 3.04 1.44
C VAL A 28 -7.51 3.96 2.04
N ALA A 29 -8.63 3.43 2.54
CA ALA A 29 -9.67 4.22 3.19
C ALA A 29 -9.13 4.97 4.42
N LYS A 30 -8.33 4.30 5.28
CA LYS A 30 -7.66 4.95 6.41
C LYS A 30 -6.71 6.07 5.95
N ALA A 31 -5.89 5.80 4.93
CA ALA A 31 -4.95 6.77 4.39
C ALA A 31 -5.68 8.02 3.85
N ARG A 32 -6.80 7.83 3.13
CA ARG A 32 -7.65 8.93 2.65
C ARG A 32 -8.18 9.76 3.80
N ALA A 33 -8.78 9.13 4.80
CA ALA A 33 -9.32 9.83 5.97
C ALA A 33 -8.23 10.64 6.69
N TYR A 34 -7.05 10.02 6.90
CA TYR A 34 -5.92 10.67 7.55
C TYR A 34 -5.41 11.90 6.79
N THR A 35 -5.30 11.81 5.46
CA THR A 35 -4.90 12.95 4.62
C THR A 35 -5.88 14.10 4.73
N ILE A 36 -7.19 13.83 4.62
CA ILE A 36 -8.22 14.87 4.68
C ILE A 36 -8.30 15.52 6.06
N GLU A 37 -8.05 14.76 7.13
CA GLU A 37 -8.01 15.28 8.50
C GLU A 37 -6.77 16.13 8.75
N LYS A 38 -5.58 15.68 8.31
CA LYS A 38 -4.30 16.32 8.65
C LYS A 38 -3.86 17.41 7.69
N MET A 39 -4.45 17.49 6.48
CA MET A 39 -4.14 18.52 5.49
C MET A 39 -5.41 19.26 5.04
N PRO A 40 -6.05 20.05 5.93
CA PRO A 40 -7.23 20.85 5.58
C PRO A 40 -6.95 21.92 4.51
N GLU A 41 -5.70 22.32 4.34
CA GLU A 41 -5.23 23.29 3.36
C GLU A 41 -5.17 22.76 1.91
N LEU A 42 -5.41 21.46 1.70
CA LEU A 42 -5.45 20.89 0.36
C LEU A 42 -6.59 21.52 -0.45
N SER A 43 -6.28 21.87 -1.70
CA SER A 43 -7.28 22.34 -2.65
C SER A 43 -8.41 21.33 -2.83
N GLU A 44 -9.58 21.80 -3.29
CA GLU A 44 -10.70 20.92 -3.66
C GLU A 44 -10.27 19.84 -4.67
N LYS A 45 -9.45 20.21 -5.66
CA LYS A 45 -8.97 19.31 -6.71
C LYS A 45 -8.06 18.22 -6.15
N ALA A 46 -7.13 18.59 -5.25
CA ALA A 46 -6.25 17.64 -4.56
C ALA A 46 -7.04 16.71 -3.64
N ARG A 47 -8.01 17.24 -2.87
CA ARG A 47 -8.92 16.43 -2.02
C ARG A 47 -9.74 15.45 -2.86
N HIS A 48 -10.23 15.88 -4.02
CA HIS A 48 -10.93 15.02 -4.97
C HIS A 48 -10.03 13.89 -5.49
N CYS A 49 -8.79 14.20 -5.87
CA CYS A 49 -7.82 13.18 -6.29
C CYS A 49 -7.56 12.12 -5.22
N VAL A 50 -7.36 12.53 -3.96
CA VAL A 50 -7.16 11.60 -2.85
C VAL A 50 -8.38 10.68 -2.66
N ARG A 51 -9.60 11.22 -2.77
CA ARG A 51 -10.85 10.48 -2.56
C ARG A 51 -11.13 9.43 -3.63
N PHE A 52 -10.85 9.73 -4.90
CA PHE A 52 -11.36 8.93 -6.01
C PHE A 52 -10.27 8.19 -6.80
N THR A 53 -9.02 8.63 -6.71
CA THR A 53 -7.92 7.97 -7.43
C THR A 53 -7.31 6.87 -6.56
N PRO A 54 -6.98 5.69 -7.13
CA PRO A 54 -6.20 4.67 -6.42
C PRO A 54 -4.77 5.17 -6.16
N PRO A 55 -4.23 5.00 -4.94
CA PRO A 55 -2.84 5.37 -4.65
C PRO A 55 -1.86 4.41 -5.29
N ARG A 56 -0.65 4.90 -5.57
CA ARG A 56 0.52 4.06 -5.77
C ARG A 56 1.07 3.65 -4.40
N MET A 57 1.49 2.39 -4.26
CA MET A 57 2.12 1.91 -3.04
C MET A 57 3.63 1.86 -3.20
N LEU A 58 4.34 2.44 -2.23
CA LEU A 58 5.78 2.28 -2.08
C LEU A 58 6.05 1.56 -0.76
N THR A 59 6.71 0.42 -0.82
CA THR A 59 7.00 -0.41 0.36
C THR A 59 8.49 -0.44 0.66
N SER A 60 8.84 -0.52 1.93
CA SER A 60 10.21 -0.74 2.38
C SER A 60 10.19 -1.66 3.61
N LEU A 61 11.09 -2.64 3.64
CA LEU A 61 11.22 -3.55 4.77
C LEU A 61 11.89 -2.83 5.95
N LEU A 62 11.26 -2.84 7.11
CA LEU A 62 11.83 -2.26 8.34
C LEU A 62 12.50 -3.34 9.19
N ILE A 63 11.76 -4.41 9.49
CA ILE A 63 12.22 -5.51 10.35
C ILE A 63 11.83 -6.84 9.67
N SER A 64 12.81 -7.73 9.52
CA SER A 64 12.54 -9.10 9.06
C SER A 64 12.55 -10.08 10.22
N GLU A 65 11.53 -10.93 10.30
CA GLU A 65 11.49 -12.06 11.25
C GLU A 65 12.04 -13.36 10.61
N ALA A 66 12.52 -13.29 9.38
CA ALA A 66 13.00 -14.46 8.68
C ALA A 66 14.32 -14.97 9.26
N ALA A 67 14.35 -16.27 9.58
CA ALA A 67 15.56 -16.94 10.05
C ALA A 67 16.68 -17.00 8.98
N ARG A 68 16.37 -16.69 7.72
CA ARG A 68 17.33 -16.64 6.61
C ARG A 68 17.21 -15.32 5.85
N PRO A 69 18.33 -14.72 5.44
CA PRO A 69 18.30 -13.59 4.53
C PRO A 69 17.60 -14.00 3.23
N LYS A 70 16.74 -13.13 2.70
CA LYS A 70 15.91 -13.31 1.49
C LYS A 70 14.65 -14.20 1.60
N GLN A 71 14.30 -14.68 2.78
CA GLN A 71 12.98 -15.30 2.98
C GLN A 71 11.98 -14.24 3.42
N GLU A 72 10.87 -14.11 2.70
CA GLU A 72 9.79 -13.22 3.08
C GLU A 72 8.95 -13.86 4.19
N SER A 73 8.74 -13.14 5.29
CA SER A 73 7.83 -13.55 6.36
C SER A 73 6.55 -12.75 6.30
N LYS A 74 5.43 -13.39 6.66
CA LYS A 74 4.15 -12.68 6.86
C LYS A 74 4.25 -11.65 8.00
N LYS A 75 5.11 -11.94 8.98
CA LYS A 75 5.38 -11.10 10.14
C LYS A 75 6.49 -10.08 9.90
N ASP A 76 6.99 -9.97 8.67
CA ASP A 76 7.89 -8.87 8.33
C ASP A 76 7.15 -7.55 8.56
N PHE A 77 7.79 -6.67 9.32
CA PHE A 77 7.27 -5.34 9.57
C PHE A 77 7.75 -4.41 8.46
N ILE A 78 6.80 -3.84 7.72
CA ILE A 78 7.07 -3.04 6.53
C ILE A 78 6.53 -1.62 6.71
N GLN A 79 7.25 -0.66 6.14
CA GLN A 79 6.72 0.67 5.90
C GLN A 79 6.02 0.65 4.54
N THR A 80 4.75 1.03 4.51
CA THR A 80 3.98 1.18 3.28
C THR A 80 3.52 2.62 3.16
N CYS A 81 3.90 3.28 2.08
CA CYS A 81 3.50 4.63 1.74
C CYS A 81 2.43 4.61 0.64
N MET A 82 1.29 5.25 0.91
CA MET A 82 0.24 5.50 -0.08
C MET A 82 0.49 6.85 -0.74
N VAL A 83 0.62 6.86 -2.07
CA VAL A 83 1.06 8.03 -2.83
C VAL A 83 0.03 8.45 -3.87
N TRP A 84 -0.39 9.71 -3.82
CA TRP A 84 -1.24 10.35 -4.82
C TRP A 84 -0.50 11.51 -5.50
N PRO A 85 -0.77 11.78 -6.78
CA PRO A 85 -0.31 13.02 -7.39
C PRO A 85 -1.02 14.22 -6.74
N LEU A 86 -0.29 15.31 -6.53
CA LEU A 86 -0.87 16.58 -6.11
C LEU A 86 -1.44 17.29 -7.35
N ALA A 87 -2.75 17.24 -7.52
CA ALA A 87 -3.41 17.59 -8.78
C ALA A 87 -3.19 19.04 -9.30
N ASP A 88 -2.71 19.94 -8.44
CA ASP A 88 -2.42 21.34 -8.80
C ASP A 88 -0.95 21.62 -9.08
N GLN A 89 -0.05 20.68 -8.75
CA GLN A 89 1.39 20.87 -8.87
C GLN A 89 2.04 19.63 -9.49
N GLU A 90 2.51 19.78 -10.72
CA GLU A 90 3.19 18.71 -11.43
C GLU A 90 4.49 18.29 -10.73
N GLY A 91 4.75 16.97 -10.69
CA GLY A 91 5.91 16.39 -10.00
C GLY A 91 5.81 16.38 -8.47
N MET A 92 4.75 16.93 -7.89
CA MET A 92 4.48 16.90 -6.45
C MET A 92 3.47 15.81 -6.11
N TYR A 93 3.69 15.17 -4.96
CA TYR A 93 2.90 14.02 -4.53
C TYR A 93 2.54 14.13 -3.07
N ILE A 94 1.32 13.71 -2.73
CA ILE A 94 0.87 13.51 -1.37
C ILE A 94 1.30 12.10 -0.97
N VAL A 95 2.10 11.99 0.09
CA VAL A 95 2.64 10.74 0.59
C VAL A 95 2.11 10.51 2.00
N VAL A 96 1.34 9.45 2.20
CA VAL A 96 0.92 8.97 3.52
C VAL A 96 1.77 7.78 3.88
N ALA A 97 2.73 7.98 4.79
CA ALA A 97 3.50 6.91 5.38
C ALA A 97 2.66 6.20 6.44
N GLY A 98 2.73 4.88 6.44
CA GLY A 98 2.21 4.04 7.51
C GLY A 98 3.04 2.77 7.64
N VAL A 99 2.78 2.04 8.70
CA VAL A 99 3.48 0.79 9.02
C VAL A 99 2.48 -0.32 9.27
N SER A 100 2.89 -1.54 8.98
CA SER A 100 2.06 -2.74 9.07
C SER A 100 2.91 -3.99 9.00
N GLU A 101 2.31 -5.13 9.31
CA GLU A 101 2.75 -6.39 8.73
C GLU A 101 2.50 -6.42 7.22
N ARG A 102 3.08 -7.39 6.52
CA ARG A 102 3.06 -7.47 5.04
C ARG A 102 1.64 -7.52 4.43
N ARG A 103 0.63 -7.93 5.20
CA ARG A 103 -0.75 -8.12 4.73
C ARG A 103 -1.62 -6.86 4.77
N LEU A 104 -1.12 -5.75 5.32
CA LEU A 104 -1.81 -4.47 5.44
C LEU A 104 -3.10 -4.48 6.29
N ASP A 105 -3.48 -5.58 6.95
CA ASP A 105 -4.68 -5.66 7.79
C ASP A 105 -4.60 -4.77 9.04
N ASP A 106 -3.39 -4.63 9.58
CA ASP A 106 -3.04 -3.78 10.70
C ASP A 106 -2.49 -2.42 10.26
N TRP A 107 -2.47 -2.10 8.96
CA TRP A 107 -1.86 -0.88 8.47
C TRP A 107 -2.45 0.38 9.11
N ASN A 108 -1.54 1.22 9.59
CA ASN A 108 -1.87 2.44 10.30
C ASN A 108 -1.02 3.63 9.81
N PRO A 109 -1.65 4.77 9.47
CA PRO A 109 -0.92 5.94 9.03
C PRO A 109 -0.13 6.56 10.20
N THR A 110 1.07 7.02 9.91
CA THR A 110 1.95 7.69 10.89
C THR A 110 2.21 9.14 10.51
N ARG A 111 2.33 9.45 9.21
CA ARG A 111 2.62 10.80 8.73
C ARG A 111 2.08 11.02 7.33
N VAL A 112 1.65 12.24 7.06
CA VAL A 112 1.34 12.71 5.71
C VAL A 112 2.25 13.90 5.38
N LEU A 113 2.73 13.96 4.13
CA LEU A 113 3.59 15.03 3.65
C LEU A 113 3.43 15.23 2.13
N ILE A 114 3.78 16.42 1.65
CA ILE A 114 3.91 16.70 0.23
C ILE A 114 5.40 16.57 -0.14
N LYS A 115 5.71 15.81 -1.20
CA LYS A 115 7.07 15.58 -1.66
C LYS A 115 7.17 15.69 -3.17
N LYS A 116 8.25 16.32 -3.64
CA LYS A 116 8.67 16.28 -5.03
C LYS A 116 9.43 14.98 -5.30
N PHE A 117 9.10 14.31 -6.40
CA PHE A 117 9.88 13.19 -6.92
C PHE A 117 10.27 13.49 -8.37
N ASP A 118 11.56 13.35 -8.69
CA ASP A 118 12.03 13.47 -10.07
C ASP A 118 11.48 12.30 -10.90
N GLU A 119 11.55 11.10 -10.33
CA GLU A 119 10.80 9.93 -10.77
C GLU A 119 10.25 9.20 -9.54
N LEU A 120 8.99 8.74 -9.60
CA LEU A 120 8.50 7.85 -8.58
C LEU A 120 9.27 6.53 -8.67
N PRO A 121 9.84 6.03 -7.56
CA PRO A 121 10.44 4.70 -7.55
C PRO A 121 9.44 3.70 -8.13
N LYS A 122 9.88 2.90 -9.10
CA LYS A 122 9.14 1.70 -9.48
C LYS A 122 8.96 0.88 -8.20
N GLU A 123 7.78 0.27 -8.02
CA GLU A 123 7.46 -0.55 -6.84
C GLU A 123 8.70 -1.29 -6.36
N ALA A 124 9.08 -1.08 -5.09
CA ALA A 124 10.36 -1.54 -4.58
C ALA A 124 10.45 -3.06 -4.75
N LYS A 125 11.18 -3.50 -5.78
CA LYS A 125 11.73 -4.85 -5.81
C LYS A 125 12.70 -4.92 -4.64
N THR A 126 12.48 -5.89 -3.76
CA THR A 126 13.32 -6.20 -2.61
C THR A 126 14.79 -6.04 -3.00
N ASP A 127 15.44 -5.11 -2.33
CA ASP A 127 16.74 -4.57 -2.66
C ASP A 127 17.84 -5.63 -2.47
N ASP A 128 18.46 -6.09 -3.57
CA ASP A 128 19.61 -7.01 -3.57
C ASP A 128 20.93 -6.32 -3.12
N ARG A 129 20.87 -5.29 -2.28
CA ARG A 129 22.03 -4.46 -1.87
C ARG A 129 22.96 -5.05 -0.80
N ASN A 130 22.98 -6.37 -0.61
CA ASN A 130 24.03 -7.04 0.19
C ASN A 130 24.73 -8.11 -0.66
N ASN A 131 25.51 -7.66 -1.64
CA ASN A 131 26.55 -8.48 -2.27
C ASN A 131 27.82 -7.62 -2.44
N GLN A 132 28.44 -7.31 -1.30
CA GLN A 132 29.85 -6.95 -1.19
C GLN A 132 30.41 -7.68 0.03
#